data_AF-A0A7C7NGH1-F1
#
_entry.id   AF-A0A7C7NGH1-F1
#
_cell.length_a   1.000
_cell.length_b   1.000
_cell.length_c   1.000
_cell.angle_alpha   90.00
_cell.angle_beta   90.00
_cell.angle_gamma   90.00
#
_symmetry.space_group_name_H-M   'P 1'
#
loop_
_entity.id
_entity.type
_entity.pdbx_description
1 polymer ?
#
loop_
_entity_poly.entity_id
_entity_poly.type
_entity_poly.pdbx_seq_one_letter_code
_entity_poly.pdbx_strand_id
1 'polypeptide(L)'
;MIKFKKIAVLLLISTSYMSLSAADVEFNLALSNDYIWRGMSQTGEDPAASGGFDVSSSEHGAYVGVWGSNVDFGSETNTELDYYFGYADESARGVSFDVGYISYNYPAEGGLDFEEIYVGVAYKWVGVLISKGLEQAPDNTEWSVALGDSGLGVTYGDYDGVG
;
A
#
# COMPACT_ATOMS: atom_id res chain seq x y z
N MET A 1 -8.15 7.19 37.04
CA MET A 1 -7.24 7.21 35.87
C MET A 1 -8.10 7.31 34.62
N ILE A 2 -8.02 8.44 33.91
CA ILE A 2 -8.82 8.68 32.69
C ILE A 2 -8.08 8.00 31.53
N LYS A 3 -8.68 6.96 30.94
CA LYS A 3 -8.16 6.36 29.70
C LYS A 3 -8.45 7.33 28.57
N PHE A 4 -7.43 8.05 28.10
CA PHE A 4 -7.53 8.77 26.83
C PHE A 4 -7.76 7.75 25.72
N LYS A 5 -8.91 7.82 25.04
CA LYS A 5 -9.12 7.10 23.79
C LYS A 5 -8.14 7.70 22.78
N LYS A 6 -7.14 6.92 22.34
CA LYS A 6 -6.19 7.32 21.31
C LYS A 6 -6.99 7.60 20.02
N ILE A 7 -7.02 8.86 19.60
CA ILE A 7 -7.60 9.29 18.33
C ILE A 7 -6.45 9.22 17.33
N ALA A 8 -6.60 8.41 16.28
CA ALA A 8 -5.67 8.40 15.15
C ALA A 8 -5.73 9.77 14.47
N VAL A 9 -4.62 10.50 14.47
CA VAL A 9 -4.47 11.75 13.73
C VAL A 9 -3.48 11.46 12.62
N LEU A 10 -4.00 11.27 11.41
CA LEU A 10 -3.19 11.13 10.20
C LEU A 10 -2.94 12.54 9.67
N LEU A 11 -1.71 13.03 9.77
CA LEU A 11 -1.32 14.31 9.19
C LEU A 11 -0.66 14.05 7.83
N LEU A 12 -1.44 14.13 6.74
CA LEU A 12 -0.86 14.15 5.38
C LEU A 12 -0.28 15.54 5.10
N ILE A 13 1.03 15.61 4.88
CA ILE A 13 1.70 16.80 4.36
C ILE A 13 1.75 16.63 2.84
N SER A 14 1.15 17.56 2.09
CA SER A 14 1.09 17.48 0.63
C SER A 14 2.48 17.49 0.00
N THR A 15 2.66 16.60 -0.97
CA THR A 15 3.93 16.26 -1.62
C THR A 15 4.23 17.22 -2.78
N SER A 16 5.51 17.39 -3.11
CA SER A 16 5.97 18.23 -4.22
C SER A 16 6.12 17.39 -5.49
N TYR A 17 5.44 17.79 -6.57
CA TYR A 17 5.52 17.17 -7.89
C TYR A 17 6.67 17.76 -8.71
N MET A 18 7.52 16.92 -9.30
CA MET A 18 8.48 17.32 -10.34
C MET A 18 8.33 16.40 -11.55
N SER A 19 7.86 16.94 -12.68
CA SER A 19 7.85 16.23 -13.95
C SER A 19 9.18 16.44 -14.67
N LEU A 20 9.90 15.37 -14.97
CA LEU A 20 10.93 15.35 -16.00
C LEU A 20 10.25 14.91 -17.30
N SER A 21 10.70 15.39 -18.46
CA SER A 21 10.01 15.31 -19.78
C SER A 21 9.40 13.95 -20.25
N ALA A 22 9.56 12.85 -19.51
CA ALA A 22 8.97 11.53 -19.79
C ALA A 22 8.57 10.73 -18.53
N ALA A 23 8.72 11.30 -17.32
CA ALA A 23 8.46 10.60 -16.07
C ALA A 23 7.99 11.58 -14.98
N ASP A 24 6.94 11.19 -14.28
CA ASP A 24 6.44 11.87 -13.10
C ASP A 24 7.07 11.23 -11.86
N VAL A 25 7.55 12.08 -10.96
CA VAL A 25 8.23 11.66 -9.74
C VAL A 25 7.43 12.16 -8.55
N GLU A 26 7.07 11.22 -7.68
CA GLU A 26 6.33 11.50 -6.45
C GLU A 26 7.10 10.98 -5.23
N PHE A 27 6.98 11.72 -4.13
CA PHE A 27 7.56 11.35 -2.84
C PHE A 27 6.48 11.51 -1.81
N ASN A 28 6.38 10.60 -0.84
CA ASN A 28 5.43 10.73 0.26
C ASN A 28 6.12 10.48 1.61
N LEU A 29 5.59 11.12 2.66
CA LEU A 29 6.01 10.94 4.04
C LEU A 29 4.79 11.00 4.95
N ALA A 30 4.73 10.11 5.93
CA ALA A 30 3.67 10.06 6.91
C ALA A 30 4.23 9.78 8.32
N LEU A 31 3.51 10.30 9.31
CA LEU A 31 3.67 9.93 10.72
C LEU A 31 2.32 9.43 11.21
N SER A 32 2.32 8.26 11.84
CA SER A 32 1.13 7.67 12.44
C SER A 32 1.42 7.23 13.88
N ASN A 33 0.35 7.03 14.64
CA ASN A 33 0.46 6.47 15.99
C ASN A 33 0.59 4.94 15.99
N ASP A 34 0.35 4.31 14.84
CA ASP A 34 0.38 2.88 14.59
C ASP A 34 0.43 2.68 13.07
N TYR A 35 1.26 1.77 12.57
CA TYR A 35 1.19 1.33 11.18
C TYR A 35 0.25 0.11 11.12
N ILE A 36 -0.96 0.31 10.57
CA ILE A 36 -1.92 -0.77 10.36
C ILE A 36 -1.85 -1.21 8.90
N TRP A 37 -1.54 -2.48 8.68
CA TRP A 37 -1.61 -3.14 7.39
C TRP A 37 -2.59 -4.30 7.47
N ARG A 38 -3.49 -4.45 6.49
CA ARG A 38 -4.52 -5.52 6.44
C ARG A 38 -5.33 -5.75 7.73
N GLY A 39 -5.45 -4.73 8.58
CA GLY A 39 -6.14 -4.78 9.86
C GLY A 39 -5.30 -5.21 11.07
N MET A 40 -4.00 -5.45 10.89
CA MET A 40 -3.03 -5.82 11.92
C MET A 40 -2.01 -4.70 12.15
N SER A 41 -1.54 -4.56 13.40
CA SER A 41 -0.51 -3.59 13.75
C SER A 41 0.87 -4.13 13.40
N GLN A 42 1.61 -3.32 12.65
CA GLN A 42 2.97 -3.61 12.22
C GLN A 42 4.01 -3.02 13.15
N THR A 43 3.61 -2.14 14.07
CA THR A 43 4.51 -1.50 15.06
C THR A 43 4.13 -1.82 16.50
N GLY A 44 3.31 -2.83 16.74
CA GLY A 44 2.90 -3.20 18.11
C GLY A 44 2.12 -2.10 18.85
N GLU A 45 1.30 -1.32 18.12
CA GLU A 45 0.57 -0.13 18.59
C GLU A 45 1.44 1.08 18.99
N ASP A 46 2.70 1.11 18.54
CA ASP A 46 3.64 2.23 18.72
C ASP A 46 3.74 3.13 17.47
N PRO A 47 4.25 4.37 17.61
CA PRO A 47 4.34 5.32 16.50
C PRO A 47 5.14 4.80 15.30
N ALA A 48 4.67 5.13 14.10
CA ALA A 48 5.34 4.80 12.86
C ALA A 48 5.69 6.06 12.06
N ALA A 49 6.86 6.04 11.42
CA ALA A 49 7.24 6.95 10.36
C ALA A 49 7.37 6.14 9.08
N SER A 50 6.72 6.61 8.02
CA SER A 50 6.76 5.95 6.73
C SER A 50 6.96 6.95 5.60
N GLY A 51 7.38 6.43 4.45
CA GLY A 51 7.48 7.21 3.25
C GLY A 51 7.85 6.38 2.04
N GLY A 52 7.74 7.00 0.87
CA GLY A 52 8.00 6.34 -0.38
C GLY A 52 8.45 7.29 -1.47
N PHE A 53 8.90 6.67 -2.55
CA PHE A 53 9.35 7.31 -3.77
C PHE A 53 8.84 6.52 -4.96
N ASP A 54 8.20 7.23 -5.88
CA ASP A 54 7.51 6.68 -7.03
C ASP A 54 8.00 7.34 -8.31
N VAL A 55 8.17 6.55 -9.36
CA VAL A 55 8.38 7.01 -10.72
C VAL A 55 7.33 6.38 -11.61
N SER A 56 6.56 7.22 -12.30
CA SER A 56 5.52 6.76 -13.22
C SER A 56 5.65 7.41 -14.59
N SER A 57 5.11 6.75 -15.61
CA SER A 57 5.00 7.30 -16.97
C SER A 57 3.57 7.79 -17.19
N SER A 58 3.37 9.10 -17.24
CA SER A 58 2.07 9.70 -17.57
C SER A 58 1.55 9.33 -18.97
N GLU A 59 2.42 8.92 -19.89
CA GLU A 59 2.02 8.52 -21.24
C GLU A 59 1.65 7.04 -21.34
N HIS A 60 2.17 6.19 -20.46
CA HIS A 60 2.13 4.74 -20.65
C HIS A 60 1.71 3.94 -19.41
N GLY A 61 1.29 4.55 -18.30
CA GLY A 61 0.68 3.83 -17.16
C GLY A 61 1.62 2.94 -16.34
N ALA A 62 2.85 2.73 -16.80
CA ALA A 62 3.88 2.00 -16.08
C ALA A 62 4.38 2.80 -14.87
N TYR A 63 4.61 2.11 -13.76
CA TYR A 63 5.15 2.70 -12.54
C TYR A 63 6.14 1.76 -11.84
N VAL A 64 7.02 2.35 -11.04
CA VAL A 64 7.94 1.66 -10.13
C VAL A 64 8.11 2.52 -8.89
N GLY A 65 8.20 1.89 -7.73
CA GLY A 65 8.37 2.62 -6.49
C GLY A 65 9.03 1.80 -5.40
N VAL A 66 9.38 2.53 -4.35
CA VAL A 66 9.87 1.99 -3.08
C VAL A 66 9.09 2.63 -1.95
N TRP A 67 8.75 1.86 -0.94
CA TRP A 67 8.12 2.34 0.28
C TRP A 67 8.83 1.74 1.48
N GLY A 68 8.82 2.43 2.62
CA GLY A 68 9.34 1.83 3.84
C GLY A 68 8.79 2.48 5.11
N SER A 69 8.91 1.73 6.20
CA SER A 69 8.55 2.19 7.54
C SER A 69 9.32 1.44 8.62
N ASN A 70 9.26 1.94 9.85
CA ASN A 70 9.60 1.13 11.01
C ASN A 70 8.49 0.12 11.31
N VAL A 71 8.88 -1.05 11.82
CA VAL A 71 7.99 -2.14 12.26
C VAL A 71 8.47 -2.66 13.62
N ASP A 72 7.63 -3.44 14.31
CA ASP A 72 7.98 -4.17 15.54
C ASP A 72 7.06 -5.40 15.66
N PHE A 73 7.64 -6.58 15.51
CA PHE A 73 6.96 -7.88 15.63
C PHE A 73 7.33 -8.63 16.92
N GLY A 74 7.97 -7.96 17.87
CA GLY A 74 8.53 -8.58 19.07
C GLY A 74 9.81 -9.39 18.82
N SER A 75 10.46 -9.18 17.66
CA SER A 75 11.75 -9.78 17.26
C SER A 75 12.82 -8.70 17.01
N GLU A 76 13.91 -9.03 16.31
CA GLU A 76 14.90 -8.03 15.88
C GLU A 76 14.43 -7.19 14.66
N THR A 77 13.28 -7.55 14.08
CA THR A 77 12.66 -6.86 12.95
C THR A 77 12.21 -5.46 13.35
N ASN A 78 12.78 -4.45 12.69
CA ASN A 78 12.57 -3.05 13.02
C ASN A 78 12.29 -2.15 11.80
N THR A 79 12.41 -2.69 10.59
CA THR A 79 12.29 -1.96 9.32
C THR A 79 11.63 -2.85 8.28
N GLU A 80 10.70 -2.27 7.53
CA GLU A 80 10.10 -2.82 6.31
C GLU A 80 10.53 -1.94 5.13
N LEU A 81 10.88 -2.58 4.02
CA LEU A 81 11.26 -1.93 2.78
C LEU A 81 10.65 -2.67 1.60
N ASP A 82 9.72 -2.02 0.94
CA ASP A 82 8.94 -2.60 -0.13
C ASP A 82 9.41 -2.07 -1.48
N TYR A 83 9.47 -2.95 -2.47
CA TYR A 83 9.74 -2.59 -3.85
C TYR A 83 8.61 -3.07 -4.72
N TYR A 84 8.10 -2.21 -5.59
CA TYR A 84 6.99 -2.56 -6.45
C TYR A 84 7.14 -1.94 -7.82
N PHE A 85 6.52 -2.58 -8.80
CA PHE A 85 6.36 -2.06 -10.14
C PHE A 85 5.09 -2.64 -10.76
N GLY A 86 4.54 -1.93 -11.73
CA GLY A 86 3.33 -2.37 -12.38
C GLY A 86 2.90 -1.49 -13.53
N TYR A 87 1.67 -1.71 -13.94
CA TYR A 87 1.02 -0.99 -15.02
C TYR A 87 -0.44 -0.75 -14.64
N ALA A 88 -0.83 0.50 -14.57
CA ALA A 88 -2.20 0.92 -14.32
C ALA A 88 -2.70 1.84 -15.44
N ASP A 89 -3.93 1.63 -15.89
CA ASP A 89 -4.57 2.48 -16.90
C ASP A 89 -6.10 2.45 -16.76
N GLU A 90 -6.76 3.45 -17.33
CA GLU A 90 -8.20 3.58 -17.38
C GLU A 90 -8.69 3.66 -18.82
N SER A 91 -9.54 2.69 -19.21
CA SER A 91 -10.17 2.73 -20.52
C SER A 91 -11.10 3.94 -20.66
N ALA A 92 -11.31 4.42 -21.89
CA ALA A 92 -12.26 5.50 -22.20
C ALA A 92 -13.72 5.22 -21.77
N ARG A 93 -14.04 4.00 -21.32
CA ARG A 93 -15.37 3.61 -20.81
C ARG A 93 -15.42 3.58 -19.26
N GLY A 94 -14.36 3.98 -18.57
CA GLY A 94 -14.28 4.03 -17.10
C GLY A 94 -14.04 2.68 -16.43
N VAL A 95 -13.46 1.71 -17.15
CA VAL A 95 -12.88 0.51 -16.55
C VAL A 95 -11.41 0.80 -16.30
N SER A 96 -11.00 0.79 -15.04
CA SER A 96 -9.58 0.86 -14.65
C SER A 96 -9.05 -0.53 -14.34
N PHE A 97 -7.76 -0.71 -14.57
CA PHE A 97 -7.04 -1.91 -14.17
C PHE A 97 -5.66 -1.54 -13.64
N ASP A 98 -5.13 -2.41 -12.81
CA ASP A 98 -3.78 -2.33 -12.27
C ASP A 98 -3.22 -3.75 -12.20
N VAL A 99 -2.04 -3.96 -12.80
CA VAL A 99 -1.32 -5.22 -12.70
C VAL A 99 0.06 -4.92 -12.19
N GLY A 100 0.44 -5.56 -11.09
CA GLY A 100 1.70 -5.24 -10.44
C GLY A 100 2.34 -6.43 -9.75
N TYR A 101 3.55 -6.15 -9.29
CA TYR A 101 4.36 -6.97 -8.42
C TYR A 101 4.79 -6.11 -7.23
N ILE A 102 4.84 -6.72 -6.06
CA ILE A 102 5.40 -6.13 -4.85
C ILE A 102 6.24 -7.16 -4.11
N SER A 103 7.36 -6.72 -3.56
CA SER A 103 8.23 -7.48 -2.68
C SER A 103 8.30 -6.75 -1.34
N TYR A 104 7.90 -7.45 -0.28
CA TYR A 104 7.98 -7.00 1.11
C TYR A 104 9.27 -7.54 1.70
N ASN A 105 10.13 -6.63 2.19
CA ASN A 105 11.45 -7.02 2.69
C ASN A 105 11.68 -6.51 4.11
N TYR A 106 12.23 -7.37 4.96
CA TYR A 106 12.56 -7.13 6.36
C TYR A 106 14.07 -7.32 6.56
N PRO A 107 14.89 -6.27 6.39
CA PRO A 107 16.36 -6.41 6.34
C PRO A 107 17.01 -7.08 7.56
N ALA A 108 16.37 -7.01 8.72
CA ALA A 108 16.84 -7.66 9.95
C ALA A 108 16.41 -9.13 10.06
N GLU A 109 15.42 -9.59 9.30
CA GLU A 109 14.84 -10.92 9.39
C GLU A 109 14.27 -11.39 8.04
N GLY A 110 15.15 -11.62 7.05
CA GLY A 110 14.74 -11.98 5.69
C GLY A 110 13.95 -13.30 5.54
N GLY A 111 13.76 -14.06 6.62
CA GLY A 111 12.82 -15.18 6.64
C GLY A 111 11.35 -14.76 6.66
N LEU A 112 11.09 -13.46 6.89
CA LEU A 112 9.78 -12.83 6.78
C LEU A 112 9.53 -12.22 5.40
N ASP A 113 10.52 -12.19 4.51
CA ASP A 113 10.38 -11.63 3.17
C ASP A 113 9.36 -12.44 2.37
N PHE A 114 8.52 -11.75 1.61
CA PHE A 114 7.60 -12.39 0.69
C PHE A 114 7.18 -11.44 -0.44
N GLU A 115 6.67 -12.01 -1.52
CA GLU A 115 6.28 -11.24 -2.69
C GLU A 115 4.88 -11.61 -3.17
N GLU A 116 4.24 -10.66 -3.82
CA GLU A 116 2.92 -10.85 -4.41
C GLU A 116 2.91 -10.31 -5.84
N ILE A 117 2.18 -11.00 -6.72
CA ILE A 117 1.69 -10.40 -7.97
C ILE A 117 0.21 -10.11 -7.80
N TYR A 118 -0.30 -9.04 -8.39
CA TYR A 118 -1.71 -8.69 -8.24
C TYR A 118 -2.33 -8.19 -9.53
N VAL A 119 -3.65 -8.31 -9.57
CA VAL A 119 -4.52 -7.74 -10.59
C VAL A 119 -5.70 -7.05 -9.91
N GLY A 120 -5.79 -5.75 -10.08
CA GLY A 120 -6.92 -4.91 -9.75
C GLY A 120 -7.75 -4.61 -11.00
N VAL A 121 -9.07 -4.68 -10.88
CA VAL A 121 -10.01 -4.18 -11.90
C VAL A 121 -11.12 -3.42 -11.19
N ALA A 122 -11.43 -2.23 -11.65
CA ALA A 122 -12.57 -1.47 -11.16
C ALA A 122 -13.42 -0.90 -12.30
N TYR A 123 -14.71 -0.75 -12.03
CA TYR A 123 -15.65 -0.07 -12.90
C TYR A 123 -16.51 0.88 -12.08
N LYS A 124 -16.39 2.18 -12.37
CA LYS A 124 -17.02 3.25 -11.60
C LYS A 124 -16.65 3.17 -10.12
N TRP A 125 -17.57 2.65 -9.30
CA TRP A 125 -17.46 2.67 -7.85
C TRP A 125 -17.20 1.29 -7.25
N VAL A 126 -17.04 0.25 -8.06
CA VAL A 126 -16.80 -1.11 -7.58
C VAL A 126 -15.46 -1.58 -8.09
N GLY A 127 -14.61 -2.05 -7.18
CA GLY A 127 -13.31 -2.62 -7.48
C GLY A 127 -13.13 -4.00 -6.87
N VAL A 128 -12.29 -4.79 -7.51
CA VAL A 128 -11.74 -6.02 -6.96
C VAL A 128 -10.24 -6.04 -7.21
N LEU A 129 -9.46 -6.42 -6.21
CA LEU A 129 -8.04 -6.68 -6.30
C LEU A 129 -7.79 -8.12 -5.85
N ILE A 130 -7.06 -8.86 -6.66
CA ILE A 130 -6.65 -10.23 -6.36
C ILE A 130 -5.14 -10.25 -6.33
N SER A 131 -4.56 -10.63 -5.19
CA SER A 131 -3.13 -10.86 -5.04
C SER A 131 -2.86 -12.36 -4.98
N LYS A 132 -1.82 -12.80 -5.68
CA LYS A 132 -1.22 -14.12 -5.49
C LYS A 132 0.13 -13.98 -4.83
N GLY A 133 0.25 -14.58 -3.65
CA GLY A 133 1.52 -14.75 -2.99
C GLY A 133 2.45 -15.65 -3.79
N LEU A 134 3.72 -15.28 -3.87
CA LEU A 134 4.77 -16.15 -4.38
C LEU A 134 5.30 -17.04 -3.26
N GLU A 135 5.84 -18.19 -3.65
CA GLU A 135 6.35 -19.21 -2.71
C GLU A 135 5.34 -19.64 -1.64
N GLN A 136 5.53 -19.20 -0.40
CA GLN A 136 4.71 -19.57 0.77
C GLN A 136 3.72 -18.46 1.17
N ALA A 137 3.74 -17.31 0.49
CA ALA A 137 2.80 -16.25 0.77
C ALA A 137 1.38 -16.64 0.36
N PRO A 138 0.37 -16.24 1.16
CA PRO A 138 -1.02 -16.54 0.83
C PRO A 138 -1.52 -15.71 -0.36
N ASP A 139 -2.58 -16.22 -0.97
CA ASP A 139 -3.40 -15.46 -1.90
C ASP A 139 -4.34 -14.55 -1.10
N ASN A 140 -4.65 -13.36 -1.63
CA ASN A 140 -5.53 -12.40 -0.97
C ASN A 140 -6.55 -11.84 -1.98
N THR A 141 -7.71 -11.42 -1.48
CA THR A 141 -8.72 -10.74 -2.31
C THR A 141 -9.31 -9.56 -1.57
N GLU A 142 -9.35 -8.42 -2.23
CA GLU A 142 -9.96 -7.20 -1.73
C GLU A 142 -11.12 -6.77 -2.63
N TRP A 143 -12.25 -6.45 -2.02
CA TRP A 143 -13.41 -5.83 -2.66
C TRP A 143 -13.58 -4.42 -2.16
N SER A 144 -13.78 -3.47 -3.06
CA SER A 144 -14.01 -2.07 -2.72
C SER A 144 -15.29 -1.54 -3.33
N VAL A 145 -16.00 -0.71 -2.57
CA VAL A 145 -17.18 0.02 -3.01
C VAL A 145 -17.06 1.48 -2.59
N ALA A 146 -16.90 2.38 -3.56
CA ALA A 146 -17.02 3.82 -3.36
C ALA A 146 -18.50 4.26 -3.34
N LEU A 147 -18.81 5.28 -2.54
CA LEU A 147 -20.14 5.85 -2.44
C LEU A 147 -20.28 7.01 -3.42
N GLY A 148 -20.39 6.68 -4.70
CA GLY A 148 -20.40 7.69 -5.75
C GLY A 148 -19.10 8.49 -5.77
N ASP A 149 -19.23 9.79 -6.03
CA ASP A 149 -18.10 10.73 -6.05
C ASP A 149 -17.91 11.43 -4.69
N SER A 150 -18.46 10.87 -3.61
CA SER A 150 -18.46 11.49 -2.28
C SER A 150 -17.09 11.48 -1.59
N GLY A 151 -16.13 10.71 -2.10
CA GLY A 151 -14.85 10.43 -1.43
C GLY A 151 -14.96 9.44 -0.27
N LEU A 152 -16.15 8.88 0.00
CA LEU A 152 -16.34 7.82 0.98
C LEU A 152 -16.35 6.47 0.29
N GLY A 153 -15.80 5.45 0.94
CA GLY A 153 -15.82 4.08 0.44
C GLY A 153 -15.73 3.05 1.56
N VAL A 154 -16.04 1.81 1.21
CA VAL A 154 -15.88 0.63 2.07
C VAL A 154 -15.03 -0.38 1.33
N THR A 155 -14.05 -0.93 2.04
CA THR A 155 -13.19 -2.00 1.54
C THR A 155 -13.33 -3.20 2.45
N TYR A 156 -13.40 -4.39 1.86
CA TYR A 156 -13.38 -5.67 2.54
C TYR A 156 -12.27 -6.52 1.93
N GLY A 157 -11.25 -6.84 2.73
CA GLY A 157 -10.19 -7.76 2.37
C GLY A 157 -10.35 -9.10 3.07
N ASP A 158 -10.21 -10.18 2.32
CA ASP A 158 -9.98 -11.53 2.84
C ASP A 158 -8.49 -11.79 2.81
N TYR A 159 -7.89 -11.82 4.00
CA TYR A 159 -6.46 -11.98 4.22
C TYR A 159 -6.27 -13.25 5.03
N ASP A 160 -5.52 -14.22 4.49
CA ASP A 160 -5.28 -15.54 5.10
C ASP A 160 -4.30 -15.47 6.31
N GLY A 161 -4.47 -14.45 7.17
CA GLY A 161 -3.70 -14.25 8.39
C GLY A 161 -2.31 -13.65 8.18
N VAL A 162 -1.99 -13.17 6.98
CA VAL A 162 -0.78 -12.38 6.70
C VAL A 162 -1.13 -10.92 6.59
N GLY A 163 -0.45 -10.10 7.38
CA GLY A 163 -0.61 -8.66 7.31
C GLY A 163 -0.11 -7.92 8.52
#